data_AF-A0A957HE17-F1
#
_entry.id   AF-A0A957HE17-F1
#
_cell.length_a   1.000
_cell.length_b   1.000
_cell.length_c   1.000
_cell.angle_alpha   90.00
_cell.angle_beta   90.00
_cell.angle_gamma   90.00
#
_symmetry.space_group_name_H-M   'P 1'
#
loop_
_entity.id
_entity.type
_entity.pdbx_description
1 polymer ?
#
loop_
_entity_poly.entity_id
_entity_poly.type
_entity_poly.pdbx_seq_one_letter_code
_entity_poly.pdbx_strand_id
1 'polypeptide(L)'
;MPYRSNERERRNNLQLGVGSPVWGNMPPTPIPERVLDGIPGFLAWLAFLFSIASAVAFPRTLLLIAALLGMYTAIRFVLAGIANVYGLRLINEWENRDWLAYYAERVTESALPLETVHHLVLIPNYKEPLSVLRRTLEALAKQDNATECMTIVLAMEAGEEGCVAKAETLQAEYAQYFRHFHFTVHPRGLPGEMQCKSANVAWAARWIKRKLVDELGYDIGHICVTTM
;
A
#
# COMPACT_ATOMS: atom_id res chain seq x y z
N MET A 1 3.46 24.13 -6.54
CA MET A 1 2.21 24.17 -7.34
C MET A 1 1.44 22.87 -7.14
N PRO A 2 0.12 22.89 -6.84
CA PRO A 2 -0.66 21.66 -6.75
C PRO A 2 -0.73 21.00 -8.13
N TYR A 3 -0.52 19.69 -8.16
CA TYR A 3 -0.60 18.88 -9.38
C TYR A 3 -2.05 18.89 -9.90
N ARG A 4 -2.26 19.49 -11.07
CA ARG A 4 -3.41 19.21 -11.91
C ARG A 4 -3.00 18.10 -12.87
N SER A 5 -3.60 16.92 -12.74
CA SER A 5 -3.46 15.88 -13.75
C SER A 5 -4.02 16.39 -15.07
N ASN A 6 -3.22 16.39 -16.14
CA ASN A 6 -3.71 16.64 -17.49
C ASN A 6 -4.75 15.56 -17.83
N GLU A 7 -5.99 15.98 -18.11
CA GLU A 7 -7.13 15.09 -18.42
C GLU A 7 -6.89 14.16 -19.62
N ARG A 8 -5.85 14.40 -20.43
CA ARG A 8 -5.57 13.64 -21.66
C ARG A 8 -4.90 12.27 -21.45
N GLU A 9 -4.35 11.96 -20.27
CA GLU A 9 -3.65 10.68 -20.02
C GLU A 9 -4.48 9.63 -19.26
N ARG A 10 -5.75 9.90 -18.90
CA ARG A 10 -6.66 8.89 -18.33
C ARG A 10 -7.21 7.95 -19.42
N ARG A 11 -6.34 7.17 -20.06
CA ARG A 11 -6.74 5.94 -20.77
C ARG A 11 -6.24 4.75 -19.96
N ASN A 12 -7.06 4.35 -18.98
CA ASN A 12 -7.22 2.99 -18.45
C ASN A 12 -8.07 3.09 -17.16
N ASN A 13 -9.31 3.55 -17.30
CA ASN A 13 -10.33 3.18 -16.33
C ASN A 13 -10.71 1.73 -16.66
N LEU A 14 -10.54 0.83 -15.70
CA LEU A 14 -11.24 -0.46 -15.71
C LEU A 14 -12.74 -0.14 -15.59
N GLN A 15 -13.37 0.16 -16.72
CA GLN A 15 -14.78 -0.08 -16.92
C GLN A 15 -14.96 -1.60 -16.83
N LEU A 16 -15.48 -2.10 -15.71
CA LEU A 16 -16.19 -3.36 -15.74
C LEU A 16 -17.42 -3.13 -16.63
N GLY A 17 -17.20 -3.28 -17.93
CA GLY A 17 -18.19 -3.06 -18.97
C GLY A 17 -19.26 -4.13 -18.88
N VAL A 18 -20.38 -3.79 -18.24
CA VAL A 18 -21.67 -4.24 -18.76
C VAL A 18 -21.95 -3.32 -19.96
N GLY A 19 -22.21 -3.94 -21.11
CA GLY A 19 -22.02 -3.38 -22.45
C GLY A 19 -22.55 -1.95 -22.70
N SER A 20 -21.92 -1.29 -23.67
CA SER A 20 -22.33 0.03 -24.17
C SER A 20 -23.82 0.04 -24.53
N PRO A 21 -24.64 0.96 -24.00
CA PRO A 21 -26.03 1.06 -24.40
C PRO A 21 -26.11 1.56 -25.84
N VAL A 22 -26.95 0.90 -26.64
CA VAL A 22 -27.22 1.25 -28.04
C VAL A 22 -27.94 2.61 -28.18
N TRP A 23 -28.36 3.22 -27.06
CA TRP A 23 -29.10 4.48 -27.02
C TRP A 23 -28.52 5.46 -26.01
N GLY A 24 -27.90 6.54 -26.51
CA GLY A 24 -27.66 7.78 -25.77
C GLY A 24 -26.31 7.91 -25.06
N ASN A 25 -25.63 9.04 -25.30
CA ASN A 25 -24.39 9.49 -24.66
C ASN A 25 -24.59 9.92 -23.18
N MET A 26 -25.35 9.16 -22.38
CA MET A 26 -25.39 9.39 -20.93
C MET A 26 -24.51 8.37 -20.23
N PRO A 27 -23.55 8.79 -19.38
CA PRO A 27 -22.85 7.85 -18.53
C PRO A 27 -23.89 7.10 -17.68
N PRO A 28 -23.75 5.78 -17.48
CA PRO A 28 -24.68 5.02 -16.66
C PRO A 28 -24.81 5.69 -15.29
N THR A 29 -26.04 5.83 -14.78
CA THR A 29 -26.24 6.38 -13.44
C THR A 29 -25.45 5.51 -12.46
N PRO A 30 -24.48 6.08 -11.71
CA PRO A 30 -23.70 5.29 -10.78
C PRO A 30 -24.68 4.64 -9.81
N ILE A 31 -24.62 3.30 -9.70
CA ILE A 31 -25.28 2.61 -8.60
C ILE A 31 -24.77 3.31 -7.33
N PRO A 32 -25.65 3.81 -6.45
CA PRO A 32 -25.19 4.47 -5.24
C PRO A 32 -24.26 3.50 -4.51
N GLU A 33 -23.02 3.90 -4.20
CA GLU A 33 -22.00 3.04 -3.56
C GLU A 33 -22.59 2.27 -2.36
N ARG A 34 -23.50 2.94 -1.63
CA ARG A 34 -24.28 2.42 -0.51
C ARG A 34 -25.08 1.12 -0.77
N VAL A 35 -25.53 0.89 -2.01
CA VAL A 35 -26.28 -0.33 -2.35
C VAL A 35 -25.35 -1.53 -2.44
N LEU A 36 -24.19 -1.36 -3.06
CA LEU A 36 -23.17 -2.41 -3.15
C LEU A 36 -22.53 -2.68 -1.78
N ASP A 37 -22.31 -1.63 -0.99
CA ASP A 37 -21.81 -1.73 0.38
C ASP A 37 -22.76 -2.49 1.32
N GLY A 38 -24.07 -2.48 1.01
CA GLY A 38 -25.09 -3.20 1.78
C GLY A 38 -25.14 -4.71 1.51
N ILE A 39 -24.61 -5.18 0.38
CA ILE A 39 -24.71 -6.59 -0.04
C ILE A 39 -24.03 -7.53 0.97
N PRO A 40 -22.78 -7.30 1.41
CA PRO A 40 -22.14 -8.18 2.39
C PRO A 40 -22.91 -8.26 3.71
N GLY A 41 -23.44 -7.13 4.18
CA GLY A 41 -24.23 -7.06 5.41
C GLY A 41 -25.55 -7.82 5.30
N PHE A 42 -26.26 -7.65 4.18
CA PHE A 42 -27.50 -8.40 3.90
C PHE A 42 -27.24 -9.92 3.83
N LEU A 43 -26.20 -10.33 3.10
CA LEU A 43 -25.83 -11.75 3.00
C LEU A 43 -25.46 -12.34 4.36
N ALA A 44 -24.78 -11.56 5.23
CA ALA A 44 -24.46 -11.99 6.59
C ALA A 44 -25.71 -12.19 7.45
N TRP A 45 -26.67 -11.26 7.42
CA TRP A 45 -27.95 -11.41 8.13
C TRP A 45 -28.78 -12.58 7.60
N LEU A 46 -28.83 -12.76 6.28
CA LEU A 46 -29.52 -13.87 5.66
C LEU A 46 -28.91 -15.22 6.09
N ALA A 47 -27.58 -15.35 6.04
CA ALA A 47 -26.87 -16.55 6.47
C ALA A 47 -27.09 -16.84 7.97
N PHE A 48 -27.10 -15.81 8.81
CA PHE A 48 -27.35 -15.93 10.23
C PHE A 48 -28.76 -16.46 10.54
N LEU A 49 -29.79 -15.85 9.94
CA LEU A 49 -31.19 -16.29 10.09
C LEU A 49 -31.37 -17.72 9.56
N PHE A 50 -30.77 -18.04 8.41
CA PHE A 50 -30.78 -19.38 7.84
C PHE A 50 -30.12 -20.40 8.77
N SER A 51 -29.02 -20.04 9.43
CA SER A 51 -28.36 -20.90 10.42
C SER A 51 -29.26 -21.19 11.62
N ILE A 52 -29.98 -20.20 12.14
CA ILE A 52 -30.92 -20.39 13.26
C ILE A 52 -32.07 -21.31 12.84
N ALA A 53 -32.70 -21.04 11.69
CA ALA A 53 -33.79 -21.88 11.19
C ALA A 53 -33.34 -23.33 10.95
N SER A 54 -32.15 -23.51 10.36
CA SER A 54 -31.56 -24.83 10.12
C SER A 54 -31.21 -25.57 11.40
N ALA A 55 -30.84 -24.86 12.47
CA ALA A 55 -30.54 -25.47 13.77
C ALA A 55 -31.75 -26.16 14.39
N VAL A 56 -32.94 -25.58 14.22
CA VAL A 56 -34.21 -26.14 14.71
C VAL A 56 -34.71 -27.24 13.79
N ALA A 57 -34.68 -27.02 12.46
CA ALA A 57 -35.24 -27.96 11.49
C ALA A 57 -34.36 -29.21 11.25
N PHE A 58 -33.03 -29.04 11.23
CA PHE A 58 -32.07 -30.09 10.85
C PHE A 58 -30.81 -30.09 11.75
N PRO A 59 -30.96 -30.32 13.07
CA PRO A 59 -29.86 -30.18 14.03
C PRO A 59 -28.65 -31.08 13.72
N ARG A 60 -28.89 -32.33 13.28
CA ARG A 60 -27.81 -33.28 12.95
C ARG A 60 -26.99 -32.83 11.74
N THR A 61 -27.64 -32.30 10.70
CA THR A 61 -26.97 -31.82 9.48
C THR A 61 -26.14 -30.59 9.79
N LEU A 62 -26.69 -29.63 10.56
CA LEU A 62 -25.97 -28.43 10.95
C LEU A 62 -24.72 -28.76 11.79
N LEU A 63 -24.83 -29.71 12.72
CA LEU A 63 -23.68 -30.17 13.51
C LEU A 63 -22.57 -30.77 12.63
N LEU A 64 -22.91 -31.58 11.62
CA LEU A 64 -21.92 -32.12 10.68
C LEU A 64 -21.23 -31.01 9.88
N ILE A 65 -21.99 -30.05 9.35
CA ILE A 65 -21.44 -28.89 8.63
C ILE A 65 -20.50 -28.09 9.54
N ALA A 66 -20.92 -27.81 10.78
CA ALA A 66 -20.11 -27.10 11.76
C ALA A 66 -18.83 -27.87 12.10
N ALA A 67 -18.89 -29.20 12.24
CA ALA A 67 -17.72 -30.04 12.48
C ALA A 67 -16.74 -30.02 11.30
N LEU A 68 -17.23 -30.10 10.06
CA LEU A 68 -16.40 -30.00 8.85
C LEU A 68 -15.76 -28.63 8.70
N LEU A 69 -16.52 -27.56 8.94
CA LEU A 69 -16.01 -26.19 8.95
C LEU A 69 -14.96 -25.99 10.04
N GLY A 70 -15.21 -26.53 11.25
CA GLY A 70 -14.27 -26.52 12.37
C GLY A 70 -12.99 -27.29 12.07
N MET A 71 -13.09 -28.44 11.40
CA MET A 71 -11.91 -29.19 10.95
C MET A 71 -11.12 -28.41 9.90
N TYR A 72 -11.80 -27.82 8.92
CA TYR A 72 -11.18 -26.98 7.90
C TYR A 72 -10.45 -25.77 8.52
N THR A 73 -11.09 -25.04 9.43
CA THR A 73 -10.46 -23.90 10.10
C THR A 73 -9.29 -24.35 10.98
N ALA A 74 -9.41 -25.48 11.69
CA ALA A 74 -8.30 -26.05 12.46
C ALA A 74 -7.09 -26.37 11.58
N ILE A 75 -7.30 -27.02 10.42
CA ILE A 75 -6.23 -27.28 9.44
C ILE A 75 -5.60 -25.97 8.96
N ARG A 76 -6.41 -24.95 8.63
CA ARG A 76 -5.91 -23.63 8.21
C ARG A 76 -5.07 -22.97 9.30
N PHE A 77 -5.45 -23.07 10.57
CA PHE A 77 -4.67 -22.54 11.69
C PHE A 77 -3.35 -23.30 11.88
N VAL A 78 -3.35 -24.63 11.73
CA VAL A 78 -2.11 -25.42 11.77
C VAL A 78 -1.17 -25.00 10.64
N LEU A 79 -1.67 -24.88 9.42
CA LEU A 79 -0.86 -24.43 8.28
C LEU A 79 -0.34 -22.99 8.47
N ALA A 80 -1.18 -22.08 8.98
CA ALA A 80 -0.77 -20.72 9.30
C ALA A 80 0.30 -20.69 10.41
N GLY A 81 0.18 -21.56 11.43
CA GLY A 81 1.17 -21.71 12.48
C GLY A 81 2.52 -22.20 11.95
N ILE A 82 2.51 -23.22 11.09
CA ILE A 82 3.73 -23.72 10.43
C ILE A 82 4.36 -22.63 9.57
N ALA A 83 3.57 -21.95 8.73
CA ALA A 83 4.04 -20.86 7.88
C ALA A 83 4.61 -19.70 8.71
N ASN A 84 4.01 -19.36 9.86
CA ASN A 84 4.50 -18.33 10.76
C ASN A 84 5.85 -18.71 11.36
N VAL A 85 6.00 -19.94 11.87
CA VAL A 85 7.29 -20.41 12.42
C VAL A 85 8.36 -20.44 11.33
N TYR A 86 8.03 -20.91 10.13
CA TYR A 86 8.94 -20.90 8.99
C TYR A 86 9.34 -19.46 8.60
N GLY A 87 8.38 -18.54 8.51
CA GLY A 87 8.61 -17.13 8.22
C GLY A 87 9.52 -16.46 9.25
N LEU A 88 9.31 -16.72 10.54
CA LEU A 88 10.17 -16.18 11.60
C LEU A 88 11.62 -16.69 11.50
N ARG A 89 11.81 -17.98 11.15
CA ARG A 89 13.16 -18.51 10.91
C ARG A 89 13.82 -17.82 9.72
N LEU A 90 13.08 -17.62 8.64
CA LEU A 90 13.58 -16.99 7.42
C LEU A 90 13.95 -15.52 7.66
N ILE A 91 13.13 -14.78 8.42
CA ILE A 91 13.44 -13.40 8.83
C ILE A 91 14.75 -13.38 9.63
N ASN A 92 14.91 -14.25 10.62
CA ASN A 92 16.13 -14.31 11.41
C ASN A 92 17.36 -14.69 10.55
N GLU A 93 17.21 -15.58 9.57
CA GLU A 93 18.29 -15.90 8.63
C GLU A 93 18.66 -14.71 7.73
N TRP A 94 17.67 -13.92 7.31
CA TRP A 94 17.86 -12.74 6.45
C TRP A 94 18.43 -11.53 7.19
N GLU A 95 18.06 -11.35 8.46
CA GLU A 95 18.61 -10.31 9.33
C GLU A 95 20.10 -10.54 9.64
N ASN A 96 20.52 -11.79 9.79
CA ASN A 96 21.91 -12.15 10.10
C ASN A 96 22.78 -12.38 8.86
N ARG A 97 22.22 -12.25 7.65
CA ARG A 97 22.95 -12.48 6.41
C ARG A 97 23.70 -11.22 5.98
N ASP A 98 24.97 -11.40 5.62
CA ASP A 98 25.72 -10.37 4.89
C ASP A 98 25.23 -10.30 3.44
N TRP A 99 24.45 -9.26 3.15
CA TRP A 99 23.87 -9.03 1.83
C TRP A 99 24.90 -8.60 0.79
N LEU A 100 25.98 -7.92 1.20
CA LEU A 100 27.04 -7.48 0.29
C LEU A 100 27.85 -8.67 -0.19
N ALA A 101 28.24 -9.57 0.72
CA ALA A 101 28.89 -10.83 0.37
C ALA A 101 27.99 -11.70 -0.50
N TYR A 102 26.70 -11.82 -0.13
CA TYR A 102 25.72 -12.59 -0.91
C TYR A 102 25.55 -12.06 -2.33
N TYR A 103 25.53 -10.73 -2.51
CA TYR A 103 25.49 -10.11 -3.83
C TYR A 103 26.77 -10.39 -4.62
N ALA A 104 27.94 -10.22 -4.00
CA ALA A 104 29.23 -10.43 -4.65
C ALA A 104 29.40 -11.88 -5.18
N GLU A 105 28.88 -12.87 -4.45
CA GLU A 105 28.90 -14.28 -4.87
C GLU A 105 27.96 -14.61 -6.04
N ARG A 106 26.89 -13.83 -6.22
CA ARG A 106 25.77 -14.15 -7.13
C ARG A 106 25.54 -13.12 -8.23
N VAL A 107 26.40 -12.11 -8.31
CA VAL A 107 26.31 -11.07 -9.33
C VAL A 107 26.39 -11.72 -10.72
N THR A 108 25.43 -11.39 -11.57
CA THR A 108 25.39 -11.79 -12.98
C THR A 108 25.64 -10.57 -13.85
N GLU A 109 25.92 -10.76 -15.14
CA GLU A 109 26.06 -9.64 -16.09
C GLU A 109 24.81 -8.75 -16.16
N SER A 110 23.65 -9.29 -15.83
CA SER A 110 22.36 -8.57 -15.79
C SER A 110 22.09 -7.85 -14.46
N ALA A 111 22.92 -8.05 -13.44
CA ALA A 111 22.71 -7.45 -12.13
C ALA A 111 23.18 -5.98 -12.12
N LEU A 112 22.37 -5.11 -11.52
CA LEU A 112 22.76 -3.71 -11.34
C LEU A 112 23.88 -3.61 -10.30
N PRO A 113 24.93 -2.79 -10.53
CA PRO A 113 25.90 -2.46 -9.49
C PRO A 113 25.20 -1.81 -8.29
N LEU A 114 25.56 -2.21 -7.08
CA LEU A 114 24.89 -1.74 -5.85
C LEU A 114 24.84 -0.20 -5.74
N GLU A 115 25.92 0.47 -6.11
CA GLU A 115 26.05 1.94 -6.07
C GLU A 115 25.08 2.66 -7.02
N THR A 116 24.57 1.97 -8.04
CA THR A 116 23.63 2.54 -9.00
C THR A 116 22.19 2.43 -8.54
N VAL A 117 21.90 1.56 -7.57
CA VAL A 117 20.54 1.34 -7.06
C VAL A 117 20.14 2.50 -6.17
N HIS A 118 18.99 3.11 -6.48
CA HIS A 118 18.43 4.21 -5.72
C HIS A 118 17.18 3.76 -4.97
N HIS A 119 17.15 3.91 -3.66
CA HIS A 119 16.02 3.51 -2.83
C HIS A 119 15.02 4.65 -2.66
N LEU A 120 13.78 4.44 -3.11
CA LEU A 120 12.69 5.37 -2.89
C LEU A 120 11.74 4.81 -1.84
N VAL A 121 11.65 5.45 -0.67
CA VAL A 121 10.75 5.06 0.42
C VAL A 121 9.59 6.03 0.53
N LEU A 122 8.38 5.53 0.27
CA LEU A 122 7.13 6.27 0.42
C LEU A 122 6.51 5.96 1.78
N ILE A 123 6.34 6.98 2.61
CA ILE A 123 5.76 6.86 3.95
C ILE A 123 4.40 7.56 3.94
N PRO A 124 3.30 6.84 3.69
CA PRO A 124 1.96 7.40 3.81
C PRO A 124 1.64 7.70 5.26
N ASN A 125 1.04 8.87 5.50
CA ASN A 125 0.63 9.29 6.82
C ASN A 125 -0.77 9.90 6.77
N TYR A 126 -1.61 9.45 7.71
CA TYR A 126 -2.85 10.12 8.10
C TYR A 126 -3.04 9.98 9.62
N LYS A 127 -2.94 11.10 10.33
CA LYS A 127 -3.09 11.17 11.80
C LYS A 127 -2.14 10.24 12.57
N GLU A 128 -1.00 9.85 11.99
CA GLU A 128 -0.01 9.11 12.76
C GLU A 128 0.68 10.03 13.77
N PRO A 129 0.96 9.57 15.00
CA PRO A 129 1.70 10.35 15.97
C PRO A 129 3.10 10.70 15.46
N LEU A 130 3.58 11.91 15.77
CA LEU A 130 4.91 12.38 15.38
C LEU A 130 6.02 11.44 15.88
N SER A 131 5.85 10.83 17.06
CA SER A 131 6.80 9.85 17.61
C SER A 131 6.92 8.58 16.76
N VAL A 132 5.83 8.13 16.13
CA VAL A 132 5.84 6.96 15.24
C VAL A 132 6.64 7.29 13.98
N LEU A 133 6.37 8.46 13.37
CA LEU A 133 7.10 8.91 12.18
C LEU A 133 8.59 9.13 12.47
N ARG A 134 8.93 9.73 13.62
CA ARG A 134 10.33 9.87 14.07
C ARG A 134 11.02 8.53 14.21
N ARG A 135 10.38 7.55 14.87
CA ARG A 135 10.94 6.20 15.02
C ARG A 135 11.22 5.53 13.67
N THR A 136 10.31 5.68 12.71
CA THR A 136 10.50 5.16 11.35
C THR A 136 11.66 5.85 10.64
N LEU A 137 11.72 7.19 10.67
CA LEU A 137 12.78 7.96 10.04
C LEU A 137 14.14 7.71 10.69
N GLU A 138 14.20 7.54 12.02
CA GLU A 138 15.43 7.22 12.73
C GLU A 138 15.96 5.82 12.35
N ALA A 139 15.07 4.84 12.18
CA ALA A 139 15.46 3.50 11.72
C ALA A 139 15.98 3.53 10.27
N LEU A 140 15.36 4.34 9.40
CA LEU A 140 15.80 4.52 8.02
C LEU A 140 17.13 5.28 7.92
N ALA A 141 17.34 6.30 8.76
CA ALA A 141 18.58 7.07 8.80
C ALA A 141 19.80 6.23 9.26
N LYS A 142 19.56 5.11 9.96
CA LYS A 142 20.59 4.14 10.38
C LYS A 142 20.93 3.10 9.31
N GLN A 143 20.23 3.09 8.17
CA GLN A 143 20.56 2.18 7.07
C GLN A 143 21.87 2.59 6.40
N ASP A 144 22.62 1.61 5.92
CA ASP A 144 23.86 1.85 5.18
C ASP A 144 23.58 2.69 3.93
N ASN A 145 24.45 3.65 3.66
CA ASN A 145 24.42 4.54 2.48
C ASN A 145 23.12 5.36 2.31
N ALA A 146 22.31 5.55 3.36
CA ALA A 146 21.05 6.30 3.29
C ALA A 146 21.23 7.72 2.72
N THR A 147 22.30 8.41 3.10
CA THR A 147 22.67 9.74 2.60
C THR A 147 23.03 9.77 1.12
N GLU A 148 23.44 8.64 0.55
CA GLU A 148 23.96 8.54 -0.82
C GLU A 148 22.89 8.08 -1.80
N CYS A 149 22.08 7.09 -1.42
CA CYS A 149 21.16 6.39 -2.33
C CYS A 149 19.69 6.37 -1.90
N MET A 150 19.31 6.95 -0.74
CA MET A 150 17.92 6.85 -0.25
C MET A 150 17.16 8.18 -0.37
N THR A 151 15.98 8.13 -0.99
CA THR A 151 15.01 9.23 -1.03
C THR A 151 13.78 8.90 -0.21
N ILE A 152 13.44 9.80 0.71
CA ILE A 152 12.23 9.71 1.52
C ILE A 152 11.15 10.63 0.94
N VAL A 153 9.91 10.13 0.86
CA VAL A 153 8.73 10.94 0.58
C VAL A 153 7.68 10.71 1.65
N LEU A 154 7.43 11.72 2.48
CA LEU A 154 6.28 11.74 3.38
C LEU A 154 5.01 12.05 2.57
N ALA A 155 4.15 11.05 2.39
CA ALA A 155 2.89 11.18 1.68
C ALA A 155 1.78 11.57 2.67
N MET A 156 1.56 12.87 2.82
CA MET A 156 0.59 13.45 3.75
C MET A 156 -0.79 13.57 3.11
N GLU A 157 -1.85 13.56 3.92
CA GLU A 157 -3.20 13.89 3.44
C GLU A 157 -3.66 15.27 3.92
N ALA A 158 -4.27 16.05 3.02
CA ALA A 158 -4.91 17.33 3.36
C ALA A 158 -6.07 17.18 4.35
N GLY A 159 -6.54 15.95 4.60
CA GLY A 159 -7.54 15.65 5.62
C GLY A 159 -7.01 15.71 7.06
N GLU A 160 -5.69 15.81 7.24
CA GLU A 160 -5.04 15.92 8.53
C GLU A 160 -4.70 17.37 8.86
N GLU A 161 -5.17 17.85 10.01
CA GLU A 161 -4.85 19.17 10.53
C GLU A 161 -3.35 19.26 10.86
N GLY A 162 -2.71 20.35 10.43
CA GLY A 162 -1.28 20.56 10.65
C GLY A 162 -0.37 19.62 9.84
N CYS A 163 -0.88 18.92 8.82
CA CYS A 163 -0.07 17.99 8.01
C CYS A 163 1.20 18.63 7.41
N VAL A 164 1.10 19.87 6.91
CA VAL A 164 2.27 20.59 6.36
C VAL A 164 3.30 20.89 7.45
N ALA A 165 2.88 21.50 8.56
CA ALA A 165 3.78 21.81 9.67
C ALA A 165 4.45 20.55 10.25
N LYS A 166 3.70 19.44 10.34
CA LYS A 166 4.24 18.14 10.75
C LYS A 166 5.31 17.64 9.77
N ALA A 167 5.05 17.69 8.46
CA ALA A 167 6.00 17.27 7.45
C ALA A 167 7.25 18.15 7.41
N GLU A 168 7.10 19.47 7.51
CA GLU A 168 8.20 20.44 7.57
C GLU A 168 9.07 20.22 8.81
N THR A 169 8.45 19.94 9.97
CA THR A 169 9.17 19.60 11.20
C THR A 169 10.06 18.36 10.99
N LEU A 170 9.50 17.29 10.44
CA LEU A 170 10.25 16.05 10.18
C LEU A 170 11.31 16.24 9.09
N GLN A 171 11.02 17.02 8.05
CA GLN A 171 11.98 17.34 7.00
C GLN A 171 13.16 18.13 7.57
N ALA A 172 12.92 19.12 8.44
CA ALA A 172 13.98 19.87 9.11
C ALA A 172 14.85 18.99 10.01
N GLU A 173 14.25 18.04 10.72
CA GLU A 173 14.96 17.11 11.61
C GLU A 173 15.82 16.09 10.82
N TYR A 174 15.31 15.57 9.69
CA TYR A 174 15.87 14.38 9.06
C TYR A 174 16.45 14.56 7.66
N ALA A 175 16.25 15.69 6.97
CA ALA A 175 16.68 15.84 5.57
C ALA A 175 18.17 15.55 5.33
N GLN A 176 19.03 15.87 6.30
CA GLN A 176 20.47 15.64 6.21
C GLN A 176 20.91 14.16 6.22
N TYR A 177 20.03 13.23 6.62
CA TYR A 177 20.36 11.79 6.70
C TYR A 177 20.01 11.01 5.44
N PHE A 178 19.45 11.67 4.42
CA PHE A 178 18.98 11.03 3.20
C PHE A 178 19.48 11.79 1.98
N ARG A 179 19.60 11.09 0.84
CA ARG A 179 19.97 11.71 -0.43
C ARG A 179 18.99 12.81 -0.83
N HIS A 180 17.70 12.53 -0.66
CA HIS A 180 16.62 13.52 -0.79
C HIS A 180 15.55 13.26 0.26
N PHE A 181 14.95 14.35 0.77
CA PHE A 181 13.79 14.27 1.63
C PHE A 181 12.71 15.20 1.09
N HIS A 182 11.55 14.64 0.77
CA HIS A 182 10.40 15.38 0.27
C HIS A 182 9.15 15.04 1.07
N PHE A 183 8.13 15.88 0.92
CA PHE A 183 6.78 15.53 1.30
C PHE A 183 5.80 15.95 0.20
N THR A 184 4.67 15.26 0.15
CA THR A 184 3.55 15.59 -0.73
C THR A 184 2.28 15.68 0.09
N VAL A 185 1.33 16.49 -0.35
CA VAL A 185 0.00 16.56 0.26
C VAL A 185 -1.03 16.11 -0.77
N HIS A 186 -1.70 14.98 -0.49
CA HIS A 186 -2.80 14.48 -1.28
C HIS A 186 -4.07 15.32 -0.97
N PRO A 187 -4.64 16.03 -1.97
CA PRO A 187 -5.78 16.92 -1.76
C PRO A 187 -7.08 16.14 -1.46
N ARG A 188 -8.07 16.84 -0.88
CA ARG A 188 -9.40 16.27 -0.63
C ARG A 188 -10.32 16.43 -1.84
N GLY A 189 -11.23 15.46 -2.02
CA GLY A 189 -12.35 15.58 -2.96
C GLY A 189 -11.97 15.50 -4.44
N LEU A 190 -10.91 14.75 -4.79
CA LEU A 190 -10.59 14.50 -6.19
C LEU A 190 -11.72 13.71 -6.88
N PRO A 191 -12.27 14.17 -8.02
CA PRO A 191 -13.36 13.49 -8.70
C PRO A 191 -13.00 12.06 -9.12
N GLY A 192 -13.80 11.09 -8.66
CA GLY A 192 -13.61 9.67 -8.99
C GLY A 192 -12.39 9.03 -8.32
N GLU A 193 -11.92 9.58 -7.20
CA GLU A 193 -10.83 9.01 -6.40
C GLU A 193 -11.30 8.86 -4.94
N MET A 194 -11.23 7.64 -4.41
CA MET A 194 -11.53 7.36 -3.02
C MET A 194 -10.36 7.82 -2.14
N GLN A 195 -10.64 8.48 -1.02
CA GLN A 195 -9.60 8.85 -0.06
C GLN A 195 -9.14 7.62 0.72
N CYS A 196 -7.94 7.12 0.41
CA CYS A 196 -7.35 5.99 1.08
C CYS A 196 -5.82 5.98 0.95
N LYS A 197 -5.16 5.11 1.72
CA LYS A 197 -3.69 4.93 1.71
C LYS A 197 -3.14 4.77 0.29
N SER A 198 -3.77 3.94 -0.54
CA SER A 198 -3.30 3.67 -1.90
C SER A 198 -3.43 4.88 -2.82
N ALA A 199 -4.50 5.67 -2.71
CA ALA A 199 -4.67 6.93 -3.44
C ALA A 199 -3.57 7.95 -3.09
N ASN A 200 -3.30 8.11 -1.79
CA ASN A 200 -2.24 8.98 -1.29
C ASN A 200 -0.83 8.54 -1.77
N VAL A 201 -0.50 7.25 -1.66
CA VAL A 201 0.76 6.69 -2.17
C VAL A 201 0.88 6.88 -3.68
N ALA A 202 -0.18 6.65 -4.44
CA ALA A 202 -0.19 6.84 -5.89
C ALA A 202 0.03 8.32 -6.28
N TRP A 203 -0.55 9.25 -5.52
CA TRP A 203 -0.30 10.68 -5.66
C TRP A 203 1.17 11.02 -5.44
N ALA A 204 1.75 10.54 -4.33
CA ALA A 204 3.16 10.73 -4.01
C ALA A 204 4.09 10.13 -5.07
N ALA A 205 3.81 8.90 -5.52
CA ALA A 205 4.57 8.19 -6.55
C ALA A 205 4.62 8.97 -7.88
N ARG A 206 3.48 9.49 -8.35
CA ARG A 206 3.43 10.32 -9.58
C ARG A 206 4.21 11.63 -9.42
N TRP A 207 4.20 12.21 -8.22
CA TRP A 207 4.94 13.43 -7.94
C TRP A 207 6.45 13.18 -7.94
N ILE A 208 6.90 12.15 -7.21
CA ILE A 208 8.33 11.86 -7.08
C ILE A 208 8.93 11.27 -8.36
N LYS A 209 8.16 10.53 -9.18
CA LYS A 209 8.59 10.11 -10.52
C LYS A 209 8.99 11.32 -11.36
N ARG A 210 8.16 12.38 -11.38
CA ARG A 210 8.51 13.61 -12.10
C ARG A 210 9.78 14.25 -11.56
N LYS A 211 9.92 14.30 -10.24
CA LYS A 211 11.09 14.93 -9.61
C LYS A 211 12.39 14.16 -9.85
N LEU A 212 12.40 12.87 -9.55
CA LEU A 212 13.61 12.06 -9.68
C LEU A 212 13.92 11.73 -11.15
N VAL A 213 12.93 11.24 -11.91
CA VAL A 213 13.17 10.75 -13.27
C VAL A 213 13.14 11.91 -14.27
N ASP A 214 12.07 12.71 -14.29
CA ASP A 214 11.88 13.69 -15.36
C ASP A 214 12.71 14.97 -15.17
N GLU A 215 12.91 15.42 -13.92
CA GLU A 215 13.65 16.66 -13.62
C GLU A 215 15.13 16.41 -13.27
N LEU A 216 15.43 15.39 -12.45
CA LEU A 216 16.80 15.10 -12.00
C LEU A 216 17.53 14.03 -12.84
N GLY A 217 16.83 13.36 -13.76
CA GLY A 217 17.44 12.42 -14.70
C GLY A 217 17.84 11.06 -14.09
N TYR A 218 17.23 10.64 -12.98
CA TYR A 218 17.44 9.30 -12.44
C TYR A 218 16.87 8.24 -13.40
N ASP A 219 17.61 7.16 -13.62
CA ASP A 219 17.11 6.02 -14.39
C ASP A 219 16.03 5.28 -13.58
N ILE A 220 14.82 5.21 -14.13
CA ILE A 220 13.70 4.50 -13.50
C ILE A 220 13.98 3.01 -13.29
N GLY A 221 14.82 2.40 -14.14
CA GLY A 221 15.22 1.00 -14.03
C GLY A 221 16.10 0.72 -12.81
N HIS A 222 16.70 1.75 -12.21
CA HIS A 222 17.57 1.63 -11.05
C HIS A 222 16.89 2.02 -9.73
N ILE A 223 15.61 2.39 -9.76
CA ILE A 223 14.88 2.84 -8.56
C ILE A 223 14.12 1.66 -7.93
N CYS A 224 14.49 1.31 -6.69
CA CYS A 224 13.75 0.37 -5.86
C CYS A 224 12.71 1.11 -5.01
N VAL A 225 11.42 0.88 -5.27
CA VAL A 225 10.33 1.54 -4.54
C VAL A 225 9.87 0.67 -3.37
N THR A 226 9.90 1.25 -2.18
CA THR A 226 9.33 0.66 -0.95
C THR A 226 8.19 1.53 -0.45
N THR A 227 7.04 0.91 -0.15
CA THR A 227 5.90 1.58 0.49
C THR A 227 5.70 1.03 1.90
N MET A 228 5.71 1.90 2.90
CA MET A 228 5.38 1.53 4.28
C MET A 228 3.86 1.46 4.49
#